data_AF-A0A5C6RMJ6-F1
#
_entry.id   AF-A0A5C6RMJ6-F1
#
_cell.length_a   1.000
_cell.length_b   1.000
_cell.length_c   1.000
_cell.angle_alpha   90.00
_cell.angle_beta   90.00
_cell.angle_gamma   90.00
#
_symmetry.space_group_name_H-M   'P 1'
#
loop_
_entity.id
_entity.type
_entity.pdbx_description
1 polymer ?
#
loop_
_entity_poly.entity_id
_entity_poly.type
_entity_poly.pdbx_seq_one_letter_code
_entity_poly.pdbx_strand_id
1 'polypeptide(L)' 'MAEINVAHERLKTELRLRGTNMTDLARDLGVTPASVTTVSQGVRRSARIEAALAAAVGRTVAEVFPDRYPPDDTE' A
#
# COMPACT_ATOMS: atom_id res chain seq x y z
N MET A 1 -0.69 19.33 6.47
CA MET A 1 0.72 19.06 6.78
C MET A 1 0.87 17.56 6.78
N ALA A 2 1.82 17.03 6.00
CA ALA A 2 1.89 15.60 5.68
C ALA A 2 2.08 14.78 6.97
N GLU A 3 1.05 14.02 7.31
CA GLU A 3 1.12 13.00 8.34
C GLU A 3 2.26 12.06 7.93
N ILE A 4 3.35 12.04 8.70
CA ILE A 4 4.39 11.02 8.57
C ILE A 4 3.74 9.74 9.10
N ASN A 5 2.96 9.13 8.23
CA ASN A 5 2.19 7.94 8.54
C ASN A 5 3.19 6.79 8.52
N VAL A 6 3.53 6.25 9.69
CA VAL A 6 4.54 5.20 9.88
C VAL A 6 4.30 3.99 8.95
N ALA A 7 3.04 3.73 8.60
CA ALA A 7 2.67 2.70 7.62
C ALA A 7 3.25 2.99 6.22
N HIS A 8 3.24 4.25 5.78
CA HIS A 8 3.80 4.68 4.49
C HIS A 8 5.31 4.45 4.42
N GLU A 9 6.06 4.83 5.46
CA GLU A 9 7.51 4.62 5.48
C GLU A 9 7.90 3.14 5.53
N ARG A 10 7.15 2.33 6.28
CA ARG A 10 7.33 0.86 6.31
C ARG A 10 7.09 0.24 4.94
N LEU A 11 5.99 0.59 4.27
CA LEU A 11 5.70 0.15 2.91
C LEU A 11 6.84 0.49 1.95
N LYS A 12 7.32 1.73 2.01
CA LYS A 12 8.40 2.22 1.14
C LYS A 12 9.70 1.46 1.37
N THR A 13 9.96 1.08 2.61
CA THR A 13 11.13 0.28 3.01
C THR A 13 11.01 -1.17 2.54
N GLU A 14 9.87 -1.82 2.75
CA GLU A 14 9.59 -3.18 2.27
C GLU A 14 9.69 -3.27 0.74
N LEU A 15 9.11 -2.30 0.02
CA LEU A 15 9.21 -2.24 -1.44
C LEU A 15 10.69 -2.16 -1.88
N ARG A 16 11.47 -1.28 -1.23
CA ARG A 16 12.91 -1.17 -1.52
C ARG A 16 13.69 -2.45 -1.24
N LEU A 17 13.38 -3.15 -0.15
CA LEU A 17 13.95 -4.45 0.19
C LEU A 17 13.71 -5.49 -0.91
N ARG A 18 12.57 -5.39 -1.60
CA ARG A 18 12.16 -6.27 -2.70
C ARG A 18 12.58 -5.77 -4.08
N GLY A 19 13.35 -4.68 -4.15
CA GLY A 19 13.82 -4.09 -5.41
C GLY A 19 12.72 -3.38 -6.21
N THR A 20 11.54 -3.15 -5.62
CA THR A 20 10.42 -2.44 -6.24
C THR A 20 10.19 -1.08 -5.56
N ASN A 21 9.40 -0.22 -6.20
CA ASN A 21 9.00 1.05 -5.60
C ASN A 21 7.56 1.41 -6.00
N MET A 22 6.99 2.41 -5.33
CA MET A 22 5.59 2.81 -5.58
C MET A 22 5.36 3.34 -6.99
N THR A 23 6.37 3.93 -7.62
CA THR A 23 6.26 4.47 -8.99
C THR A 23 6.23 3.34 -10.01
N ASP A 24 7.07 2.33 -9.87
CA ASP A 24 7.04 1.14 -10.71
C ASP A 24 5.72 0.39 -10.53
N LEU A 25 5.23 0.26 -9.29
CA LEU A 25 3.92 -0.34 -9.04
C LEU A 25 2.79 0.46 -9.69
N ALA A 26 2.83 1.80 -9.57
CA ALA A 26 1.85 2.67 -10.22
C ALA A 26 1.87 2.49 -11.75
N ARG A 27 3.07 2.39 -12.33
CA ARG A 27 3.26 2.19 -13.77
C ARG A 27 2.70 0.85 -14.24
N ASP A 28 2.95 -0.22 -13.48
CA ASP A 28 2.44 -1.57 -13.75
C ASP A 28 0.91 -1.64 -13.67
N LEU A 29 0.34 -0.97 -12.67
CA LEU A 29 -1.11 -0.82 -12.49
C LEU A 29 -1.79 0.10 -13.52
N GLY A 30 -1.02 0.92 -14.25
CA GLY A 30 -1.54 1.96 -15.13
C GLY A 30 -2.18 3.14 -14.39
N VAL A 31 -1.78 3.39 -13.14
CA VAL A 31 -2.30 4.48 -12.30
C VAL A 31 -1.23 5.54 -12.05
N THR A 32 -1.66 6.71 -11.57
CA THR A 32 -0.72 7.77 -11.18
C THR A 32 -0.06 7.46 -9.83
N PRO A 33 1.24 7.77 -9.65
CA PRO A 33 1.92 7.59 -8.36
C PRO A 33 1.26 8.42 -7.25
N ALA A 34 0.65 9.56 -7.59
CA ALA A 34 -0.16 10.33 -6.66
C ALA A 34 -1.35 9.54 -6.10
N SER A 35 -2.01 8.71 -6.93
CA SER A 35 -3.10 7.83 -6.46
C SER A 35 -2.59 6.80 -5.47
N VAL A 36 -1.41 6.21 -5.72
CA VAL A 36 -0.77 5.24 -4.81
C VAL A 36 -0.42 5.89 -3.48
N THR A 37 0.13 7.11 -3.48
CA THR A 37 0.41 7.87 -2.25
C THR A 37 -0.87 8.17 -1.49
N THR A 38 -1.93 8.61 -2.17
CA THR A 38 -3.22 8.98 -1.55
C THR A 38 -3.89 7.75 -0.92
N VAL A 39 -3.77 6.57 -1.53
CA VAL A 39 -4.25 5.30 -0.97
C VAL A 39 -3.37 4.85 0.20
N SER A 40 -2.05 4.94 0.06
CA SER A 40 -1.10 4.60 1.13
C SER A 40 -1.26 5.49 2.37
N GLN A 41 -1.76 6.72 2.20
CA GLN A 41 -2.09 7.64 3.28
C GLN A 41 -3.53 7.47 3.81
N GLY A 42 -4.30 6.50 3.29
CA GLY A 42 -5.67 6.24 3.71
C GLY A 42 -6.72 7.24 3.20
N VAL A 43 -6.31 8.25 2.41
CA VAL A 43 -7.16 9.33 1.88
C VAL A 43 -8.08 8.83 0.76
N ARG A 44 -7.60 7.92 -0.10
CA ARG A 44 -8.40 7.27 -1.15
C ARG A 44 -8.57 5.78 -0.85
N ARG A 45 -9.70 5.21 -1.29
CA ARG A 45 -9.95 3.76 -1.31
C ARG A 45 -9.86 3.26 -2.75
N SER A 46 -9.10 2.20 -2.97
CA SER A 46 -8.98 1.55 -4.27
C SER A 46 -8.46 0.14 -4.07
N ALA A 47 -9.40 -0.81 -4.03
CA ALA A 47 -9.11 -2.22 -3.83
C ALA A 47 -8.01 -2.74 -4.78
N ARG A 48 -7.97 -2.25 -6.03
CA ARG A 48 -6.92 -2.60 -7.01
C ARG A 48 -5.52 -2.15 -6.58
N ILE A 49 -5.39 -0.93 -6.06
CA ILE A 49 -4.09 -0.37 -5.61
C ILE A 49 -3.70 -1.02 -4.28
N GLU A 50 -4.65 -1.20 -3.37
CA GLU A 50 -4.45 -1.85 -2.08
C GLU A 50 -3.96 -3.29 -2.25
N ALA A 51 -4.61 -4.08 -3.11
CA ALA A 51 -4.22 -5.46 -3.41
C ALA A 51 -2.83 -5.53 -4.06
N ALA A 52 -2.51 -4.62 -4.98
CA ALA A 52 -1.20 -4.61 -5.62
C ALA A 52 -0.09 -4.17 -4.67
N LEU A 53 -0.34 -3.21 -3.77
CA LEU A 53 0.61 -2.82 -2.73
C LEU A 53 0.86 -3.98 -1.78
N ALA A 54 -0.20 -4.64 -1.34
CA ALA A 54 -0.14 -5.83 -0.49
C ALA A 54 0.63 -6.97 -1.17
N ALA A 55 0.32 -7.27 -2.43
CA ALA A 55 1.04 -8.27 -3.22
C ALA A 55 2.53 -7.91 -3.39
N ALA A 56 2.85 -6.64 -3.64
CA ALA A 56 4.23 -6.19 -3.80
C ALA A 56 5.04 -6.35 -2.50
N VAL A 57 4.44 -6.04 -1.35
CA VAL A 57 5.04 -6.29 -0.03
C VAL A 57 4.72 -7.71 0.50
N GLY A 58 4.15 -8.60 -0.32
CA GLY A 58 3.85 -9.99 0.02
C GLY A 58 3.09 -10.17 1.33
N ARG A 59 2.22 -9.22 1.65
CA ARG A 59 1.33 -9.24 2.81
C ARG A 59 -0.11 -9.23 2.32
N THR A 60 -1.05 -9.45 3.21
CA THR A 60 -2.46 -9.25 2.89
C THR A 60 -2.85 -7.77 2.98
N VAL A 61 -3.93 -7.38 2.28
CA VAL A 61 -4.45 -6.01 2.34
C VAL A 61 -4.79 -5.61 3.78
N ALA A 62 -5.26 -6.56 4.59
CA ALA A 62 -5.55 -6.36 6.02
C ALA A 62 -4.31 -6.04 6.85
N GLU A 63 -3.20 -6.74 6.64
CA GLU A 63 -1.95 -6.44 7.35
C GLU A 63 -1.36 -5.09 6.96
N VAL A 64 -1.53 -4.69 5.70
CA VAL A 64 -1.00 -3.43 5.19
C VAL A 64 -1.90 -2.25 5.56
N PHE A 65 -3.21 -2.47 5.60
CA PHE A 65 -4.23 -1.48 5.91
C PHE A 65 -5.15 -1.96 7.06
N PRO A 66 -4.61 -2.10 8.28
CA PRO A 66 -5.36 -2.63 9.43
C PRO A 66 -6.49 -1.69 9.89
N ASP A 67 -6.39 -0.40 9.56
CA ASP A 67 -7.46 0.60 9.77
C ASP A 67 -8.75 0.26 8.99
N ARG A 68 -8.64 -0.49 7.89
CA ARG A 68 -9.71 -0.68 6.90
C ARG A 68 -10.21 -2.11 6.83
N TYR A 69 -9.29 -3.05 7.00
CA TYR A 69 -9.59 -4.47 7.09
C TYR A 69 -9.07 -4.91 8.46
N PRO A 70 -9.96 -5.06 9.47
CA PRO A 70 -9.56 -5.84 10.63
C PRO A 70 -9.05 -7.19 10.11
N PRO A 71 -8.02 -7.78 10.73
CA PRO A 71 -7.66 -9.16 10.40
C PRO A 71 -8.93 -9.97 10.63
N ASP A 72 -9.53 -10.44 9.53
CA ASP A 72 -10.56 -11.44 9.64
C ASP A 72 -9.80 -12.68 10.09
N ASP A 73 -9.77 -12.88 11.41
CA ASP A 73 -9.51 -14.17 12.05
C ASP A 73 -10.56 -15.14 11.52
N THR A 74 -10.41 -15.58 10.26
CA THR A 74 -11.12 -16.76 9.79
C THR A 74 -10.35 -17.96 10.35
N GLU A 75 -10.79 -18.38 11.53
CA GLU A 75 -10.45 -19.62 12.25
C GLU A 75 -10.71 -20.88 11.39
#